data_AF-A0A2S8FTS3-F1
#
_entry.id   AF-A0A2S8FTS3-F1
#
_cell.length_a   1.000
_cell.length_b   1.000
_cell.length_c   1.000
_cell.angle_alpha   90.00
_cell.angle_beta   90.00
_cell.angle_gamma   90.00
#
_symmetry.space_group_name_H-M   'P 1'
#
loop_
_entity.id
_entity.type
_entity.pdbx_description
1 polymer ?
#
loop_
_entity_poly.entity_id
_entity_poly.type
_entity_poly.pdbx_seq_one_letter_code
_entity_poly.pdbx_strand_id
1 'polypeptide(L)'
;MESHAATTRWWISTAGKVEGPFPQGHVIDAVNAGDIPITAHACPVGGTQWKLLGQWPPFAEMVPPAPEVIPPPPNPPASLPDDSPLTNPRLPAIANWICIYAILVCPVFWAIGYLSLCVTGSTYHPDSRFVGFEILLGIADFFASLVAMVFKVIGGCRLRNLRSSGTKILKWSMLAYLAFVMLQLLIIIPIAVVASESDFAETTPAGEIISFLMIIMALGTLAFEIFAIVWLHQNADRLPLENN
;
A
#
# COMPACT_ATOMS: atom_id res chain seq x y z
N MET A 1 39.22 -57.91 43.78
CA MET A 1 38.60 -56.59 44.06
C MET A 1 37.57 -56.36 42.97
N GLU A 2 36.35 -56.87 43.19
CA GLU A 2 35.22 -56.65 42.29
C GLU A 2 34.67 -55.24 42.55
N SER A 3 34.95 -54.33 41.63
CA SER A 3 34.38 -52.99 41.63
C SER A 3 32.90 -53.11 41.25
N HIS A 4 32.00 -52.95 42.22
CA HIS A 4 30.57 -52.73 41.98
C HIS A 4 30.41 -51.54 41.01
N ALA A 5 30.20 -51.82 39.73
CA ALA A 5 29.83 -50.81 38.75
C ALA A 5 28.46 -50.26 39.17
N ALA A 6 28.44 -49.07 39.76
CA ALA A 6 27.23 -48.38 40.13
C ALA A 6 26.32 -48.31 38.89
N THR A 7 25.16 -48.95 38.97
CA THR A 7 24.19 -48.96 37.87
C THR A 7 23.63 -47.56 37.72
N THR A 8 24.17 -46.79 36.76
CA THR A 8 23.73 -45.42 36.49
C THR A 8 22.23 -45.42 36.21
N ARG A 9 21.49 -44.65 37.01
CA ARG A 9 20.04 -44.44 36.82
C ARG A 9 19.79 -43.07 36.21
N TRP A 10 18.67 -42.93 35.51
CA TRP A 10 18.36 -41.78 34.67
C TRP A 10 16.95 -41.27 34.94
N TRP A 11 16.82 -39.96 35.10
CA TRP A 11 15.55 -39.24 35.02
C TRP A 11 15.29 -38.89 33.57
N ILE A 12 14.06 -39.12 33.09
CA ILE A 12 13.64 -38.82 31.72
C ILE A 12 12.52 -37.80 31.76
N SER A 13 12.56 -36.82 30.86
CA SER A 13 11.50 -35.85 30.68
C SER A 13 10.95 -35.89 29.25
N THR A 14 9.67 -36.22 29.16
CA THR A 14 8.90 -36.27 27.90
C THR A 14 7.70 -35.34 28.04
N ALA A 15 7.54 -34.40 27.10
CA ALA A 15 6.46 -33.42 27.10
C ALA A 15 6.27 -32.64 28.43
N GLY A 16 7.37 -32.36 29.14
CA GLY A 16 7.37 -31.59 30.39
C GLY A 16 7.03 -32.40 31.65
N LYS A 17 6.72 -33.69 31.54
CA LYS A 17 6.58 -34.60 32.69
C LYS A 17 7.91 -35.31 32.94
N VAL A 18 8.34 -35.36 34.20
CA VAL A 18 9.57 -36.05 34.63
C VAL A 18 9.22 -37.40 35.24
N GLU A 19 9.87 -38.45 34.77
CA GLU A 19 9.67 -39.84 35.20
C GLU A 19 11.02 -40.52 35.51
N GLY A 20 11.02 -41.49 36.43
CA GLY A 20 12.22 -42.23 36.85
C GLY A 20 12.45 -42.25 38.38
N PRO A 21 13.67 -42.58 38.84
CA PRO A 21 14.87 -42.83 38.04
C PRO A 21 14.94 -44.29 37.54
N PHE A 22 15.14 -44.48 36.24
CA PHE A 22 15.21 -45.79 35.58
C PHE A 22 16.65 -46.28 35.43
N PRO A 23 16.91 -47.60 35.50
CA PRO A 23 18.23 -48.14 35.16
C PRO A 23 18.52 -47.95 33.66
N GLN A 24 19.78 -47.73 33.29
CA GLN A 24 20.18 -47.47 31.90
C GLN A 24 19.61 -48.49 30.89
N GLY A 25 19.66 -49.80 31.21
CA GLY A 25 19.11 -50.84 30.32
C GLY A 25 17.62 -50.65 30.02
N HIS A 26 16.83 -50.27 31.02
CA HIS A 26 15.39 -50.01 30.83
C HIS A 26 15.14 -48.81 29.91
N VAL A 27 15.97 -47.76 30.00
CA VAL A 27 15.87 -46.61 29.10
C VAL A 27 16.21 -47.00 27.67
N ILE A 28 17.23 -47.84 27.48
CA ILE A 28 17.60 -48.37 26.16
C ILE A 28 16.45 -49.18 25.56
N ASP A 29 15.87 -50.09 26.33
CA ASP A 29 14.75 -50.93 25.88
C ASP A 29 13.53 -50.07 25.51
N ALA A 30 13.20 -49.07 26.33
CA ALA A 30 12.09 -48.15 26.08
C ALA A 30 12.30 -47.23 24.88
N VAL A 31 13.54 -46.83 24.58
CA VAL A 31 13.87 -46.10 23.35
C VAL A 31 13.71 -46.99 22.13
N ASN A 32 14.22 -48.23 22.19
CA ASN A 32 14.09 -49.20 21.10
C ASN A 32 12.64 -49.61 20.84
N ALA A 33 11.81 -49.65 21.88
CA ALA A 33 10.37 -49.88 21.77
C ALA A 33 9.59 -48.67 21.22
N GLY A 34 10.20 -47.48 21.18
CA GLY A 34 9.56 -46.22 20.76
C GLY A 34 8.74 -45.53 21.86
N ASP A 35 8.76 -46.05 23.08
CA ASP A 35 8.04 -45.49 24.24
C ASP A 35 8.68 -44.17 24.73
N ILE A 36 10.01 -44.07 24.59
CA ILE A 36 10.78 -42.84 24.90
C ILE A 36 11.44 -42.33 23.62
N PRO A 37 11.11 -41.12 23.14
CA PRO A 37 11.78 -40.58 21.96
C PRO A 37 13.25 -40.26 22.28
N ILE A 38 14.17 -40.47 21.33
CA ILE A 38 15.60 -40.12 21.47
C ILE A 38 15.84 -38.61 21.69
N THR A 39 14.83 -37.80 21.37
CA THR A 39 14.76 -36.35 21.61
C THR A 39 14.20 -36.00 23.00
N ALA A 40 13.88 -36.97 23.85
CA ALA A 40 13.53 -36.72 25.25
C ALA A 40 14.74 -36.16 26.00
N HIS A 41 14.50 -35.35 27.02
CA HIS A 41 15.58 -34.86 27.88
C HIS A 41 15.88 -35.90 28.96
N ALA A 42 17.15 -36.12 29.24
CA ALA A 42 17.61 -37.06 30.25
C ALA A 42 18.65 -36.42 31.17
N CYS A 43 18.61 -36.80 32.44
CA CYS A 43 19.57 -36.40 33.46
C CYS A 43 19.96 -37.62 34.31
N PRO A 44 21.25 -37.97 34.42
CA PRO A 44 21.67 -39.06 35.29
C PRO A 44 21.45 -38.68 36.76
N VAL A 45 21.12 -39.66 37.60
CA VAL A 45 20.97 -39.45 39.05
C VAL A 45 22.28 -38.93 39.63
N GLY A 46 22.23 -37.75 40.26
CA GLY A 46 23.41 -37.03 40.77
C GLY A 46 24.00 -36.01 39.79
N GLY A 47 23.53 -35.98 38.54
CA GLY A 47 23.84 -34.93 37.57
C GLY A 47 22.96 -33.69 37.75
N THR A 48 23.46 -32.55 37.27
CA THR A 48 22.74 -31.26 37.28
C THR A 48 22.30 -30.79 35.89
N GLN A 49 22.68 -31.52 34.83
CA GLN A 49 22.44 -31.13 33.45
C GLN A 49 21.41 -32.05 32.80
N TRP A 50 20.37 -31.43 32.21
CA TRP A 50 19.45 -32.07 31.29
C TRP A 50 19.97 -31.89 29.87
N LYS A 51 20.15 -33.00 29.14
CA LYS A 51 20.51 -33.00 27.71
C LYS A 51 19.60 -33.95 26.96
N LEU A 52 19.52 -33.82 25.64
CA LEU A 52 18.77 -34.78 24.83
C LEU A 52 19.37 -36.18 25.02
N LEU A 53 18.52 -37.19 25.05
CA LEU A 53 18.93 -38.56 25.34
C LEU A 53 20.03 -39.02 24.39
N GLY A 54 19.88 -38.76 23.08
CA GLY A 54 20.90 -39.05 22.06
C GLY A 54 22.22 -38.26 22.15
N GLN A 55 22.32 -37.25 23.01
CA GLN A 55 23.58 -36.50 23.23
C GLN A 55 24.45 -37.12 24.34
N TRP A 56 23.92 -38.10 25.08
CA TRP A 56 24.67 -38.79 26.12
C TRP A 56 25.45 -39.96 25.51
N PRO A 57 26.73 -40.18 25.89
CA PRO A 57 27.56 -41.23 25.30
C PRO A 57 26.92 -42.62 25.24
N PRO A 58 26.16 -43.10 26.26
CA PRO A 58 25.53 -44.41 26.22
C PRO A 58 24.38 -44.58 25.21
N PHE A 59 23.83 -43.48 24.70
CA PHE A 59 22.68 -43.49 23.78
C PHE A 59 23.00 -42.85 22.42
N ALA A 60 24.23 -42.36 22.23
CA ALA A 60 24.66 -41.70 20.99
C ALA A 60 24.61 -42.65 19.78
N GLU A 61 24.87 -43.94 19.98
CA GLU A 61 24.80 -44.97 18.95
C GLU A 61 23.35 -45.28 18.50
N MET A 62 22.34 -44.84 19.26
CA MET A 62 20.92 -45.04 18.94
C MET A 62 20.34 -43.90 18.10
N VAL A 63 21.13 -42.87 17.81
CA VAL A 63 20.72 -41.79 16.91
C VAL A 63 20.80 -42.34 15.48
N PRO A 64 19.67 -42.44 14.74
CA PRO A 64 19.71 -42.81 13.34
C PRO A 64 20.63 -41.83 12.59
N PRO A 65 21.39 -42.29 11.57
CA PRO A 65 22.17 -41.38 10.73
C PRO A 65 21.25 -40.27 10.24
N ALA A 66 21.67 -39.02 10.48
CA ALA A 66 20.85 -37.84 10.21
C ALA A 66 20.27 -37.94 8.79
N PRO A 67 18.96 -37.74 8.59
CA PRO A 67 18.41 -37.64 7.24
C PRO A 67 19.19 -36.54 6.52
N GLU A 68 19.60 -36.84 5.28
CA GLU A 68 20.34 -35.93 4.41
C GLU A 68 19.81 -34.52 4.55
N VAL A 69 20.73 -33.58 4.82
CA VAL A 69 20.43 -32.16 4.99
C VAL A 69 19.65 -31.69 3.76
N ILE A 70 18.33 -31.64 3.90
CA ILE A 70 17.48 -30.92 2.96
C ILE A 70 18.08 -29.52 2.90
N PRO A 71 18.45 -29.01 1.71
CA PRO A 71 19.02 -27.67 1.61
C PRO A 71 18.08 -26.70 2.34
N PRO A 72 18.62 -25.75 3.13
CA PRO A 72 17.78 -24.79 3.83
C PRO A 72 16.80 -24.18 2.83
N PRO A 73 15.53 -23.96 3.22
CA PRO A 73 14.58 -23.29 2.35
C PRO A 73 15.24 -22.01 1.83
N PRO A 74 15.09 -21.69 0.53
CA PRO A 74 15.68 -20.47 -0.04
C PRO A 74 15.31 -19.30 0.86
N ASN A 75 16.30 -18.43 1.15
CA ASN A 75 16.11 -17.25 1.97
C ASN A 75 14.78 -16.57 1.59
N PRO A 76 13.93 -16.20 2.56
CA PRO A 76 12.77 -15.36 2.24
C PRO A 76 13.28 -14.16 1.45
N PRO A 77 12.61 -13.78 0.34
CA PRO A 77 13.08 -12.69 -0.50
C PRO A 77 13.34 -11.49 0.39
N ALA A 78 14.52 -10.88 0.22
CA ALA A 78 14.94 -9.69 0.94
C ALA A 78 13.74 -8.75 1.05
N SER A 79 13.41 -8.35 2.29
CA SER A 79 12.34 -7.41 2.59
C SER A 79 12.30 -6.32 1.53
N LEU A 80 11.18 -6.23 0.80
CA LEU A 80 11.01 -5.31 -0.31
C LEU A 80 11.47 -3.90 0.12
N PRO A 81 12.21 -3.17 -0.73
CA PRO A 81 12.71 -1.85 -0.39
C PRO A 81 11.53 -0.93 -0.06
N ASP A 82 11.66 -0.22 1.07
CA ASP A 82 10.83 0.88 1.58
C ASP A 82 9.42 1.02 0.99
N ASP A 83 8.42 0.75 1.82
CA ASP A 83 7.00 1.06 1.57
C ASP A 83 6.82 2.59 1.48
N SER A 84 7.20 3.16 0.33
CA SER A 84 6.94 4.57 0.04
C SER A 84 5.44 4.85 0.24
N PRO A 85 5.07 5.91 0.97
CA PRO A 85 3.69 6.21 1.29
C PRO A 85 2.84 6.55 0.05
N LEU A 86 3.46 6.78 -1.11
CA LEU A 86 2.78 7.22 -2.33
C LEU A 86 2.94 6.27 -3.53
N THR A 87 3.95 5.40 -3.52
CA THR A 87 4.26 4.52 -4.66
C THR A 87 4.15 3.05 -4.28
N ASN A 88 4.00 2.19 -5.28
CA ASN A 88 4.10 0.74 -5.14
C ASN A 88 5.19 0.23 -6.10
N PRO A 89 6.24 -0.46 -5.62
CA PRO A 89 7.34 -0.93 -6.48
C PRO A 89 6.90 -1.98 -7.51
N ARG A 90 5.74 -2.62 -7.31
CA ARG A 90 5.15 -3.59 -8.27
C ARG A 90 4.44 -2.91 -9.44
N LEU A 91 4.14 -1.61 -9.32
CA LEU A 91 3.52 -0.85 -10.40
C LEU A 91 4.59 -0.27 -11.35
N PRO A 92 4.31 -0.19 -12.66
CA PRO A 92 5.19 0.53 -13.58
C PRO A 92 5.27 2.01 -13.21
N ALA A 93 6.39 2.66 -13.55
CA ALA A 93 6.67 4.05 -13.18
C ALA A 93 5.51 5.02 -13.51
N ILE A 94 4.88 4.87 -14.68
CA ILE A 94 3.77 5.74 -15.09
C ILE A 94 2.54 5.55 -14.19
N ALA A 95 2.22 4.32 -13.78
CA ALA A 95 1.12 4.08 -12.84
C ALA A 95 1.42 4.71 -11.47
N ASN A 96 2.68 4.68 -11.02
CA ASN A 96 3.11 5.38 -9.81
C ASN A 96 2.96 6.90 -9.94
N TRP A 97 3.30 7.49 -11.09
CA TRP A 97 3.05 8.92 -11.35
C TRP A 97 1.56 9.28 -11.31
N ILE A 98 0.70 8.43 -11.87
CA ILE A 98 -0.76 8.61 -11.80
C ILE A 98 -1.25 8.55 -10.35
N CYS A 99 -0.73 7.62 -9.54
CA CYS A 99 -1.04 7.55 -8.10
C CYS A 99 -0.59 8.80 -7.35
N ILE A 100 0.65 9.27 -7.56
CA ILE A 100 1.17 10.51 -6.95
C ILE A 100 0.29 11.70 -7.33
N TYR A 101 -0.05 11.81 -8.61
CA TYR A 101 -0.93 12.87 -9.10
C TYR A 101 -2.29 12.83 -8.39
N ALA A 102 -2.92 11.67 -8.35
CA ALA A 102 -4.26 11.51 -7.81
C ALA A 102 -4.33 11.72 -6.28
N ILE A 103 -3.30 11.29 -5.54
CA ILE A 103 -3.27 11.33 -4.07
C ILE A 103 -2.75 12.66 -3.54
N LEU A 104 -1.77 13.27 -4.20
CA LEU A 104 -1.07 14.45 -3.69
C LEU A 104 -1.27 15.70 -4.55
N VAL A 105 -0.94 15.62 -5.84
CA VAL A 105 -0.92 16.82 -6.70
C VAL A 105 -2.32 17.38 -6.92
N CYS A 106 -3.31 16.51 -7.20
CA CYS A 106 -4.68 16.92 -7.47
C CYS A 106 -5.33 17.63 -6.27
N PRO A 107 -5.26 17.11 -5.02
CA PRO A 107 -5.77 17.84 -3.85
C PRO A 107 -5.07 19.19 -3.61
N VAL A 108 -3.75 19.25 -3.80
CA VAL A 108 -2.99 20.50 -3.63
C VAL A 108 -3.41 21.53 -4.68
N PHE A 109 -3.51 21.14 -5.95
CA PHE A 109 -3.93 22.03 -7.02
C PHE A 109 -5.39 22.48 -6.86
N TRP A 110 -6.26 21.59 -6.40
CA TRP A 110 -7.64 21.94 -6.04
C TRP A 110 -7.67 23.03 -4.94
N ALA A 111 -6.90 22.85 -3.87
CA ALA A 111 -6.83 23.82 -2.77
C ALA A 111 -6.26 25.17 -3.22
N ILE A 112 -5.18 25.17 -4.02
CA ILE A 112 -4.59 26.39 -4.59
C ILE A 112 -5.61 27.10 -5.49
N GLY A 113 -6.37 26.36 -6.31
CA GLY A 113 -7.37 26.94 -7.19
C GLY A 113 -8.49 27.65 -6.46
N TYR A 114 -9.03 27.07 -5.39
CA TYR A 114 -10.05 27.76 -4.59
C TYR A 114 -9.50 28.91 -3.76
N LEU A 115 -8.29 28.77 -3.23
CA LEU A 115 -7.62 29.88 -2.55
C LEU A 115 -7.39 31.05 -3.52
N SER A 116 -7.00 30.76 -4.75
CA SER A 116 -6.85 31.76 -5.81
C SER A 116 -8.15 32.49 -6.07
N LEU A 117 -9.28 31.78 -6.20
CA LEU A 117 -10.60 32.40 -6.39
C LEU A 117 -10.97 33.35 -5.25
N CYS A 118 -10.63 33.00 -4.00
CA CYS A 118 -10.86 33.89 -2.86
C CYS A 118 -10.02 35.18 -2.92
N VAL A 119 -8.85 35.15 -3.57
CA VAL A 119 -7.95 36.29 -3.70
C VAL A 119 -8.28 37.15 -4.92
N THR A 120 -8.65 36.54 -6.05
CA THR A 120 -8.94 37.24 -7.30
C THR A 120 -10.34 37.86 -7.34
N GLY A 121 -11.29 37.32 -6.56
CA GLY A 121 -12.66 37.80 -6.55
C GLY A 121 -13.46 37.34 -7.78
N SER A 122 -14.59 38.00 -8.02
CA SER A 122 -15.50 37.74 -9.14
C SER A 122 -14.97 38.39 -10.43
N THR A 123 -15.17 37.69 -11.55
CA THR A 123 -14.80 38.13 -12.90
C THR A 123 -15.69 39.26 -13.38
N TYR A 124 -16.98 39.23 -13.01
CA TYR A 124 -17.97 40.20 -13.44
C TYR A 124 -18.21 41.27 -12.37
N HIS A 125 -18.58 42.48 -12.81
CA HIS A 125 -19.00 43.53 -11.90
C HIS A 125 -20.26 43.08 -11.12
N PRO A 126 -20.43 43.45 -9.84
CA PRO A 126 -21.61 43.09 -9.04
C PRO A 126 -22.95 43.45 -9.69
N ASP A 127 -22.97 44.49 -10.53
CA ASP A 127 -24.16 44.96 -11.26
C ASP A 127 -24.36 44.28 -12.61
N SER A 128 -23.43 43.44 -13.06
CA SER A 128 -23.55 42.73 -14.33
C SER A 128 -24.65 41.69 -14.26
N ARG A 129 -25.44 41.58 -15.34
CA ARG A 129 -26.43 40.51 -15.51
C ARG A 129 -25.85 39.10 -15.51
N PHE A 130 -24.52 38.96 -15.66
CA PHE A 130 -23.83 37.67 -15.70
C PHE A 130 -23.33 37.19 -14.33
N VAL A 131 -23.36 38.03 -13.29
CA VAL A 131 -22.87 37.67 -11.94
C VAL A 131 -23.60 36.45 -11.37
N GLY A 132 -24.92 36.34 -11.61
CA GLY A 132 -25.71 35.19 -11.18
C GLY A 132 -25.29 33.88 -11.85
N PHE A 133 -24.91 33.95 -13.13
CA PHE A 133 -24.39 32.78 -13.86
C PHE A 133 -23.01 32.38 -13.35
N GLU A 134 -22.13 33.35 -13.07
CA GLU A 134 -20.82 33.08 -12.49
C GLU A 134 -20.94 32.39 -11.13
N ILE A 135 -21.77 32.90 -10.23
CA ILE A 135 -21.99 32.28 -8.90
C ILE A 135 -22.53 30.85 -9.06
N LEU A 136 -23.51 30.64 -9.93
CA LEU A 136 -24.08 29.32 -10.16
C LEU A 136 -23.05 28.33 -10.73
N LEU A 137 -22.28 28.76 -11.74
CA LEU A 137 -21.22 27.96 -12.34
C LEU A 137 -20.10 27.68 -11.35
N GLY A 138 -19.70 28.65 -10.53
CA GLY A 138 -18.69 28.50 -9.49
C GLY A 138 -19.10 27.50 -8.41
N ILE A 139 -20.37 27.52 -7.98
CA ILE A 139 -20.91 26.52 -7.04
C ILE A 139 -20.92 25.12 -7.69
N ALA A 140 -21.40 25.02 -8.92
CA ALA A 140 -21.42 23.75 -9.65
C ALA A 140 -20.01 23.19 -9.85
N ASP A 141 -19.05 24.05 -10.20
CA ASP A 141 -17.64 23.73 -10.33
C ASP A 141 -17.05 23.22 -9.02
N PHE A 142 -17.29 23.93 -7.92
CA PHE A 142 -16.85 23.52 -6.58
C PHE A 142 -17.25 22.10 -6.24
N PHE A 143 -18.53 21.77 -6.39
CA PHE A 143 -19.01 20.42 -6.08
C PHE A 143 -18.48 19.38 -7.06
N ALA A 144 -18.48 19.66 -8.36
CA ALA A 144 -18.01 18.73 -9.37
C ALA A 144 -16.51 18.43 -9.20
N SER A 145 -15.69 19.46 -8.97
CA SER A 145 -14.25 19.34 -8.77
C SER A 145 -13.91 18.62 -7.46
N LEU A 146 -14.64 18.91 -6.38
CA LEU A 146 -14.50 18.24 -5.08
C LEU A 146 -14.81 16.74 -5.19
N VAL A 147 -15.95 16.40 -5.82
CA VAL A 147 -16.35 15.01 -6.05
C VAL A 147 -15.33 14.29 -6.93
N ALA A 148 -14.88 14.91 -8.02
CA ALA A 148 -13.85 14.35 -8.90
C ALA A 148 -12.53 14.12 -8.15
N MET A 149 -12.09 15.08 -7.33
CA MET A 149 -10.88 14.96 -6.50
C MET A 149 -11.00 13.79 -5.52
N VAL A 150 -12.11 13.66 -4.79
CA VAL A 150 -12.32 12.55 -3.85
C VAL A 150 -12.27 11.20 -4.58
N PHE A 151 -12.94 11.07 -5.73
CA PHE A 151 -12.86 9.85 -6.54
C PHE A 151 -11.46 9.57 -7.05
N LYS A 152 -10.70 10.59 -7.46
CA LYS A 152 -9.30 10.44 -7.88
C LYS A 152 -8.44 9.93 -6.72
N VAL A 153 -8.56 10.51 -5.52
CA VAL A 153 -7.85 10.06 -4.31
C VAL A 153 -8.19 8.60 -3.99
N ILE A 154 -9.48 8.24 -3.96
CA ILE A 154 -9.93 6.86 -3.71
C ILE A 154 -9.38 5.91 -4.78
N GLY A 155 -9.46 6.30 -6.05
CA GLY A 155 -8.96 5.53 -7.18
C GLY A 155 -7.45 5.32 -7.13
N GLY A 156 -6.69 6.37 -6.79
CA GLY A 156 -5.23 6.34 -6.61
C GLY A 156 -4.82 5.44 -5.45
N CYS A 157 -5.46 5.57 -4.29
CA CYS A 157 -5.21 4.69 -3.14
C CYS A 157 -5.53 3.21 -3.47
N ARG A 158 -6.63 2.95 -4.18
CA ARG A 158 -6.98 1.58 -4.60
C ARG A 158 -6.02 1.02 -5.64
N LEU A 159 -5.59 1.83 -6.62
CA LEU A 159 -4.62 1.43 -7.63
C LEU A 159 -3.25 1.13 -6.98
N ARG A 160 -2.81 1.96 -6.04
CA ARG A 160 -1.60 1.73 -5.22
C ARG A 160 -1.67 0.38 -4.51
N ASN A 161 -2.84 0.00 -4.00
CA ASN A 161 -3.08 -1.29 -3.36
C ASN A 161 -3.35 -2.43 -4.36
N LEU A 162 -2.96 -2.28 -5.64
CA LEU A 162 -3.09 -3.26 -6.72
C LEU A 162 -4.53 -3.72 -6.98
N ARG A 163 -5.54 -2.94 -6.59
CA ARG A 163 -6.95 -3.30 -6.83
C ARG A 163 -7.40 -2.87 -8.21
N SER A 164 -7.95 -3.79 -9.00
CA SER A 164 -8.49 -3.53 -10.35
C SER A 164 -9.57 -2.45 -10.38
N SER A 165 -10.34 -2.30 -9.30
CA SER A 165 -11.32 -1.22 -9.15
C SER A 165 -10.70 0.19 -9.19
N GLY A 166 -9.44 0.36 -8.78
CA GLY A 166 -8.75 1.65 -8.76
C GLY A 166 -8.62 2.26 -10.16
N THR A 167 -8.19 1.45 -11.14
CA THR A 167 -8.07 1.86 -12.55
C THR A 167 -9.41 2.31 -13.13
N LYS A 168 -10.49 1.58 -12.82
CA LYS A 168 -11.84 1.92 -13.30
C LYS A 168 -12.31 3.25 -12.71
N ILE A 169 -12.15 3.45 -11.40
CA ILE A 169 -12.52 4.69 -10.71
C ILE A 169 -11.72 5.88 -11.25
N LEU A 170 -10.40 5.75 -11.38
CA LEU A 170 -9.54 6.82 -11.93
C LEU A 170 -9.98 7.22 -13.34
N LYS A 171 -10.13 6.25 -14.24
CA LYS A 171 -10.52 6.51 -15.62
C LYS A 171 -11.86 7.24 -15.71
N TRP A 172 -12.89 6.74 -15.02
CA TRP A 172 -14.21 7.35 -15.07
C TRP A 172 -14.26 8.71 -14.39
N SER A 173 -13.55 8.90 -13.27
CA SER A 173 -13.49 10.21 -12.61
C SER A 173 -12.79 11.28 -13.45
N MET A 174 -11.66 10.95 -14.09
CA MET A 174 -10.96 11.85 -15.00
C MET A 174 -11.79 12.16 -16.25
N LEU A 175 -12.42 11.14 -16.85
CA LEU A 175 -13.27 11.33 -18.03
C LEU A 175 -14.51 12.18 -17.72
N ALA A 176 -15.17 11.94 -16.60
CA ALA A 176 -16.34 12.72 -16.17
C ALA A 176 -15.96 14.18 -15.90
N TYR A 177 -14.81 14.40 -15.22
CA TYR A 177 -14.31 15.75 -14.98
C TYR A 177 -13.93 16.47 -16.27
N LEU A 178 -13.26 15.79 -17.21
CA LEU A 178 -12.92 16.35 -18.51
C LEU A 178 -14.18 16.74 -19.30
N ALA A 179 -15.20 15.88 -19.33
CA ALA A 179 -16.47 16.18 -19.97
C ALA A 179 -17.17 17.39 -19.32
N PHE A 180 -17.10 17.51 -18.00
CA PHE A 180 -17.63 18.65 -17.26
C PHE A 180 -16.89 19.96 -17.58
N VAL A 181 -15.56 19.94 -17.65
CA VAL A 181 -14.75 21.10 -18.07
C VAL A 181 -15.11 21.52 -19.50
N MET A 182 -15.25 20.57 -20.42
CA MET A 182 -15.67 20.87 -21.79
C MET A 182 -17.07 21.50 -21.83
N LEU A 183 -18.01 21.03 -21.01
CA LEU A 183 -19.33 21.63 -20.88
C LEU A 183 -19.26 23.05 -20.33
N GLN A 184 -18.44 23.32 -19.31
CA GLN A 184 -18.25 24.68 -18.81
C GLN A 184 -17.68 25.61 -19.88
N LEU A 185 -16.67 25.19 -20.63
CA LEU A 185 -16.10 26.00 -21.72
C LEU A 185 -17.15 26.34 -22.78
N LEU A 186 -18.02 25.37 -23.12
CA LEU A 186 -19.13 25.59 -24.06
C LEU A 186 -20.16 26.62 -23.55
N ILE A 187 -20.25 26.84 -22.23
CA ILE A 187 -21.14 27.84 -21.63
C ILE A 187 -20.42 29.19 -21.45
N ILE A 188 -19.20 29.18 -20.95
CA ILE A 188 -18.43 30.39 -20.61
C ILE A 188 -18.04 31.16 -21.88
N ILE A 189 -17.60 30.49 -22.95
CA ILE A 189 -17.16 31.16 -24.17
C ILE A 189 -18.27 32.03 -24.79
N PRO A 190 -19.51 31.53 -25.01
CA PRO A 190 -20.59 32.38 -25.50
C PRO A 190 -20.93 33.56 -24.58
N ILE A 191 -20.88 33.37 -23.26
CA ILE A 191 -21.13 34.45 -22.30
C ILE A 191 -20.06 35.54 -22.45
N ALA A 192 -18.79 35.15 -22.50
CA ALA A 192 -17.67 36.07 -22.67
C ALA A 192 -17.75 36.86 -24.00
N VAL A 193 -18.23 36.22 -25.08
CA VAL A 193 -18.42 36.87 -26.39
C VAL A 193 -19.56 37.89 -26.38
N VAL A 194 -20.59 37.68 -25.55
CA VAL A 194 -21.77 38.57 -25.46
C VAL A 194 -21.63 39.64 -24.37
N ALA A 195 -20.71 39.45 -23.43
CA ALA A 195 -20.40 40.42 -22.38
C ALA A 195 -19.74 41.68 -22.96
N SER A 196 -20.13 42.84 -22.44
CA SER A 196 -19.49 44.12 -22.75
C SER A 196 -18.27 44.36 -21.85
N GLU A 197 -17.36 45.25 -22.24
CA GLU A 197 -16.22 45.62 -21.38
C GLU A 197 -16.67 46.12 -19.99
N SER A 198 -17.78 46.84 -19.92
CA SER A 198 -18.38 47.32 -18.67
C SER A 198 -18.94 46.22 -17.77
N ASP A 199 -19.11 44.99 -18.28
CA ASP A 199 -19.56 43.86 -17.47
C ASP A 199 -18.42 43.24 -16.63
N PHE A 200 -17.15 43.48 -16.99
CA PHE A 200 -16.00 42.89 -16.31
C PHE A 200 -15.55 43.73 -15.12
N ALA A 201 -15.15 43.07 -14.03
CA ALA A 201 -14.55 43.73 -12.88
C ALA A 201 -13.12 44.17 -13.21
N GLU A 202 -12.67 45.31 -12.65
CA GLU A 202 -11.28 45.73 -12.74
C GLU A 202 -10.39 44.75 -11.97
N THR A 203 -9.47 44.09 -12.69
CA THR A 203 -8.48 43.20 -12.09
C THR A 203 -7.26 43.97 -11.61
N THR A 204 -6.81 43.68 -10.40
CA THR A 204 -5.51 44.17 -9.94
C THR A 204 -4.38 43.49 -10.73
N PRO A 205 -3.20 44.13 -10.89
CA PRO A 205 -2.05 43.49 -11.55
C PRO A 205 -1.65 42.15 -10.93
N ALA A 206 -1.79 42.02 -9.61
CA ALA A 206 -1.56 40.76 -8.91
C ALA A 206 -2.60 39.69 -9.30
N GLY A 207 -3.86 40.07 -9.42
CA GLY A 207 -4.95 39.18 -9.84
C GLY A 207 -4.77 38.66 -11.26
N GLU A 208 -4.25 39.47 -12.18
CA GLU A 208 -3.93 39.05 -13.56
C GLU A 208 -2.82 37.99 -13.60
N ILE A 209 -1.73 38.21 -12.84
CA ILE A 209 -0.61 37.25 -12.75
C ILE A 209 -1.10 35.93 -12.16
N ILE A 210 -1.88 35.99 -11.09
CA ILE A 210 -2.47 34.80 -10.46
C ILE A 210 -3.36 34.06 -11.46
N SER A 211 -4.26 34.76 -12.16
CA SER A 211 -5.13 34.18 -13.19
C SER A 211 -4.33 33.48 -14.28
N PHE A 212 -3.25 34.10 -14.78
CA PHE A 212 -2.40 33.51 -15.80
C PHE A 212 -1.70 32.22 -15.33
N LEU A 213 -1.18 32.22 -14.09
CA LEU A 213 -0.58 31.02 -13.49
C LEU A 213 -1.61 29.90 -13.31
N MET A 214 -2.83 30.23 -12.88
CA MET A 214 -3.93 29.28 -12.75
C MET A 214 -4.30 28.64 -14.09
N ILE A 215 -4.32 29.42 -15.17
CA ILE A 215 -4.58 28.91 -16.53
C ILE A 215 -3.49 27.90 -16.93
N ILE A 216 -2.21 28.22 -16.73
CA ILE A 216 -1.10 27.30 -17.06
C ILE A 216 -1.22 26.00 -16.26
N MET A 217 -1.49 26.08 -14.95
CA MET A 217 -1.67 24.91 -14.11
C MET A 217 -2.88 24.08 -14.55
N ALA A 218 -4.01 24.71 -14.89
CA ALA A 218 -5.20 24.03 -15.40
C ALA A 218 -4.91 23.29 -16.73
N LEU A 219 -4.21 23.93 -17.67
CA LEU A 219 -3.82 23.30 -18.94
C LEU A 219 -2.86 22.11 -18.72
N GLY A 220 -1.88 22.24 -17.83
CA GLY A 220 -0.97 21.15 -17.49
C GLY A 220 -1.70 19.97 -16.84
N THR A 221 -2.67 20.27 -15.97
CA THR A 221 -3.55 19.28 -15.33
C THR A 221 -4.38 18.52 -16.36
N LEU A 222 -5.03 19.23 -17.29
CA LEU A 222 -5.80 18.62 -18.37
C LEU A 222 -4.94 17.73 -19.28
N ALA A 223 -3.75 18.22 -19.66
CA ALA A 223 -2.82 17.44 -20.48
C ALA A 223 -2.39 16.15 -19.78
N PHE A 224 -2.07 16.22 -18.48
CA PHE A 224 -1.72 15.04 -17.68
C PHE A 224 -2.90 14.07 -17.56
N GLU A 225 -4.12 14.55 -17.32
CA GLU A 225 -5.30 13.69 -17.21
C GLU A 225 -5.63 12.98 -18.52
N ILE A 226 -5.56 13.67 -19.65
CA ILE A 226 -5.75 13.07 -20.97
C ILE A 226 -4.70 11.96 -21.19
N PHE A 227 -3.43 12.26 -20.91
CA PHE A 227 -2.35 11.27 -21.00
C PHE A 227 -2.60 10.06 -20.09
N ALA A 228 -2.99 10.30 -18.83
CA ALA A 228 -3.28 9.26 -17.86
C ALA A 228 -4.46 8.37 -18.31
N ILE A 229 -5.53 8.96 -18.84
CA ILE A 229 -6.69 8.22 -19.38
C ILE A 229 -6.24 7.31 -20.52
N VAL A 230 -5.52 7.85 -21.51
CA VAL A 230 -5.05 7.09 -22.68
C VAL A 230 -4.13 5.95 -22.22
N TRP A 231 -3.19 6.24 -21.33
CA TRP A 231 -2.26 5.26 -20.81
C TRP A 231 -2.96 4.14 -20.03
N LEU A 232 -3.87 4.48 -19.12
CA LEU A 232 -4.67 3.51 -18.35
C LEU A 232 -5.54 2.68 -19.27
N HIS A 233 -6.13 3.28 -20.31
CA HIS A 233 -6.95 2.53 -21.26
C HIS A 233 -6.16 1.47 -22.02
N GLN A 234 -4.92 1.79 -22.43
CA GLN A 234 -4.08 0.88 -23.20
C GLN A 234 -3.36 -0.18 -22.35
N ASN A 235 -3.08 0.12 -21.08
CA ASN A 235 -2.20 -0.72 -20.24
C ASN A 235 -2.90 -1.34 -19.04
N ALA A 236 -4.21 -1.10 -18.81
CA ALA A 236 -4.94 -1.64 -17.66
C ALA A 236 -4.79 -3.16 -17.52
N ASP A 237 -4.89 -3.90 -18.62
CA ASP A 237 -4.85 -5.37 -18.62
C ASP A 237 -3.45 -5.94 -18.37
N ARG A 238 -2.40 -5.11 -18.47
CA ARG A 238 -1.00 -5.50 -18.24
C ARG A 238 -0.54 -5.24 -16.80
N LEU A 239 -1.35 -4.55 -16.00
CA LEU A 239 -1.01 -4.25 -14.63
C LEU A 239 -1.17 -5.51 -13.75
N PRO A 240 -0.29 -5.72 -12.75
CA PRO A 240 -0.36 -6.86 -11.84
C PRO A 240 -1.46 -6.64 -10.78
N LEU A 241 -2.72 -6.52 -11.22
CA LEU A 241 -3.87 -6.22 -10.38
C LEU A 241 -4.51 -7.49 -9.85
N GLU A 242 -4.96 -7.44 -8.60
CA GLU A 242 -5.76 -8.49 -8.00
C GLU A 242 -7.20 -8.39 -8.53
N ASN A 243 -7.71 -9.52 -9.00
CA ASN A 243 -9.13 -9.66 -9.34
C ASN A 243 -9.91 -9.77 -8.03
N ASN A 244 -10.54 -8.67 -7.64
CA ASN A 244 -11.57 -8.64 -6.59
C ASN A 244 -12.82 -9.40 -7.02
#